data_AF-A0A2D6GY22-F1
#
_entry.id   AF-A0A2D6GY22-F1
#
_cell.length_a   1.000
_cell.length_b   1.000
_cell.length_c   1.000
_cell.angle_alpha   90.00
_cell.angle_beta   90.00
_cell.angle_gamma   90.00
#
_symmetry.space_group_name_H-M   'P 1'
#
loop_
_entity.id
_entity.type
_entity.pdbx_description
1 polymer ?
#
loop_
_entity_poly.entity_id
_entity_poly.type
_entity_poly.pdbx_seq_one_letter_code
_entity_poly.pdbx_strand_id
1 'polypeptide(L)'
;MSEFTFDVALANRLKIAMTRNGITDAADINWLTEGDNIAQVRRVRLGHAEIITPDHIIDCDANPHIPDGWSVEEHQKGGAFHWNAANVALH
;
A
#
# COMPACT_ATOMS: atom_id res chain seq x y z
N MET A 1 -11.39 -18.68 28.67
CA MET A 1 -10.90 -17.58 27.81
C MET A 1 -10.43 -16.48 28.73
N SER A 2 -9.18 -16.00 28.61
CA SER A 2 -8.77 -14.81 29.34
C SER A 2 -9.53 -13.62 28.76
N GLU A 3 -10.22 -12.87 29.62
CA GLU A 3 -10.91 -11.65 29.21
C GLU A 3 -9.87 -10.60 28.80
N PHE A 4 -9.97 -10.11 27.57
CA PHE A 4 -9.12 -9.02 27.10
C PHE A 4 -9.66 -7.70 27.66
N THR A 5 -8.89 -7.05 28.55
CA THR A 5 -9.21 -5.72 29.05
C THR A 5 -8.34 -4.68 28.36
N PHE A 6 -8.97 -3.76 27.64
CA PHE A 6 -8.31 -2.61 27.07
C PHE A 6 -8.32 -1.43 28.05
N ASP A 7 -7.40 -1.45 29.01
CA ASP A 7 -7.30 -0.42 30.05
C ASP A 7 -6.66 0.89 29.57
N VAL A 8 -6.74 1.93 30.41
CA VAL A 8 -6.17 3.26 30.11
C VAL A 8 -4.64 3.21 29.93
N ALA A 9 -3.95 2.32 30.65
CA ALA A 9 -2.50 2.21 30.56
C ALA A 9 -2.08 1.60 29.21
N LEU A 10 -2.80 0.59 28.72
CA LEU A 10 -2.62 0.00 27.40
C LEU A 10 -2.98 0.99 26.30
N ALA A 11 -4.08 1.73 26.44
CA ALA A 11 -4.46 2.80 25.51
C ALA A 11 -3.38 3.87 25.40
N ASN A 12 -2.81 4.32 26.52
CA ASN A 12 -1.74 5.31 26.52
C ASN A 12 -0.44 4.78 25.86
N ARG A 13 -0.07 3.52 26.14
CA ARG A 13 1.09 2.89 25.49
C ARG A 13 0.90 2.75 23.98
N LEU A 14 -0.31 2.41 23.53
CA LEU A 14 -0.64 2.35 22.11
C LEU A 14 -0.46 3.72 21.46
N LYS A 15 -1.02 4.78 22.07
CA LYS A 15 -0.87 6.17 21.58
C LYS A 15 0.60 6.57 21.43
N ILE A 16 1.45 6.32 22.44
CA ILE A 16 2.88 6.64 22.38
C ILE A 16 3.58 5.86 21.25
N ALA A 17 3.25 4.58 21.11
CA ALA A 17 3.84 3.74 20.07
C ALA A 17 3.46 4.22 18.66
N MET A 18 2.22 4.65 18.46
CA MET A 18 1.78 5.23 17.18
C MET A 18 2.55 6.50 16.83
N THR A 19 2.62 7.46 17.76
CA THR A 19 3.34 8.73 17.53
C THR A 19 4.81 8.49 17.18
N ARG A 20 5.47 7.54 17.85
CA ARG A 20 6.87 7.19 17.56
C ARG A 20 7.07 6.63 16.14
N ASN A 21 6.05 6.01 15.56
CA ASN A 21 6.11 5.45 14.21
C ASN A 21 5.47 6.36 13.14
N GLY A 22 5.25 7.65 13.46
CA GLY A 22 4.72 8.62 12.51
C GLY A 22 3.21 8.47 12.22
N ILE A 23 2.49 7.63 12.97
CA ILE A 23 1.04 7.50 12.85
C ILE A 23 0.40 8.59 13.70
N THR A 24 0.17 9.74 13.08
CA THR A 24 -0.36 10.95 13.75
C THR A 24 -1.79 11.30 13.35
N ASP A 25 -2.31 10.70 12.29
CA ASP A 25 -3.69 10.88 11.84
C ASP A 25 -4.64 9.92 12.58
N ALA A 26 -5.79 10.41 13.02
CA ALA A 26 -6.84 9.59 13.60
C ALA A 26 -7.50 8.67 12.56
N ALA A 27 -7.40 9.00 11.27
CA ALA A 27 -7.93 8.20 10.17
C ALA A 27 -7.39 6.76 10.18
N ASP A 28 -6.09 6.57 10.43
CA ASP A 28 -5.46 5.24 10.46
C ASP A 28 -6.03 4.34 11.58
N ILE A 29 -6.35 4.94 12.73
CA ILE A 29 -6.97 4.20 13.84
C ILE A 29 -8.44 3.94 13.62
N ASN A 30 -9.17 4.91 13.09
CA ASN A 30 -10.56 4.69 12.72
C ASN A 30 -10.66 3.54 11.71
N TRP A 31 -9.81 3.55 10.67
CA TRP A 31 -9.70 2.44 9.73
C TRP A 31 -9.40 1.11 10.41
N LEU A 32 -8.45 1.06 11.36
CA LEU A 32 -8.12 -0.19 12.06
C LEU A 32 -9.33 -0.76 12.85
N THR A 33 -10.24 0.10 13.31
CA THR A 33 -11.46 -0.30 14.04
C THR A 33 -12.63 -0.68 13.13
N GLU A 34 -12.53 -0.43 11.83
CA GLU A 34 -13.58 -0.76 10.86
C GLU A 34 -13.47 -2.19 10.35
N GLY A 35 -14.63 -2.84 10.13
CA GLY A 35 -14.73 -4.15 9.50
C GLY A 35 -13.85 -5.22 10.16
N ASP A 36 -13.05 -5.92 9.36
CA ASP A 36 -12.12 -6.96 9.80
C ASP A 36 -10.65 -6.52 9.75
N ASN A 37 -10.36 -5.22 9.62
CA ASN A 37 -9.02 -4.68 9.38
C ASN A 37 -8.01 -5.12 10.46
N ILE A 38 -8.39 -5.06 11.74
CA ILE A 38 -7.53 -5.55 12.83
C ILE A 38 -7.25 -7.07 12.76
N ALA A 39 -8.20 -7.86 12.25
CA ALA A 39 -8.00 -9.29 12.02
C ALA A 39 -7.04 -9.54 10.86
N GLN A 40 -7.07 -8.70 9.82
CA GLN A 40 -6.11 -8.76 8.72
C GLN A 40 -4.69 -8.46 9.20
N VAL A 41 -4.49 -7.40 9.98
CA VAL A 41 -3.20 -7.06 10.58
C VAL A 41 -2.70 -8.20 11.51
N ARG A 42 -3.61 -8.86 12.24
CA ARG A 42 -3.27 -10.03 13.06
C ARG A 42 -2.75 -11.19 12.22
N ARG A 43 -3.30 -11.44 11.02
CA ARG A 43 -2.79 -12.50 10.11
C ARG A 43 -1.34 -12.25 9.72
N VAL A 44 -0.99 -10.99 9.40
CA VAL A 44 0.39 -10.59 9.10
C VAL A 44 1.30 -10.84 10.29
N ARG A 45 0.92 -10.38 11.50
CA ARG A 45 1.71 -10.60 12.73
C ARG A 45 1.94 -12.08 13.04
N LEU A 46 1.00 -12.95 12.70
CA LEU A 46 1.08 -14.40 12.93
C LEU A 46 1.82 -15.16 11.80
N GLY A 47 2.29 -14.46 10.76
CA GLY A 47 2.94 -15.09 9.61
C GLY A 47 1.99 -15.83 8.67
N HIS A 48 0.69 -15.55 8.74
CA HIS A 48 -0.31 -16.12 7.82
C HIS A 48 -0.54 -15.24 6.58
N ALA A 49 0.05 -14.04 6.54
CA ALA A 49 -0.03 -13.10 5.44
C ALA A 49 1.24 -12.24 5.39
N GLU A 50 1.51 -11.64 4.25
CA GLU A 50 2.65 -10.73 4.02
C GLU A 50 2.16 -9.38 3.49
N ILE A 51 2.89 -8.31 3.81
CA ILE A 51 2.65 -6.98 3.25
C ILE A 51 3.47 -6.89 1.96
N ILE A 52 2.78 -6.75 0.82
CA ILE A 52 3.40 -6.57 -0.48
C ILE A 52 3.19 -5.12 -0.89
N THR A 53 4.27 -4.39 -1.13
CA THR A 53 4.20 -3.13 -1.85
C THR A 53 4.14 -3.47 -3.34
N PRO A 54 2.99 -3.26 -4.02
CA PRO A 54 2.90 -3.58 -5.43
C PRO A 54 3.89 -2.72 -6.22
N ASP A 55 4.70 -3.37 -7.04
CA ASP A 55 5.58 -2.67 -7.97
C ASP A 55 4.77 -2.27 -9.21
N HIS A 56 4.77 -0.98 -9.54
CA HIS A 56 4.05 -0.45 -10.69
C HIS A 56 4.98 -0.43 -11.90
N ILE A 57 5.00 -1.55 -12.62
CA ILE A 57 5.81 -1.76 -13.82
C ILE A 57 4.95 -1.53 -15.06
N ILE A 58 5.48 -0.78 -16.02
CA ILE A 58 4.90 -0.63 -17.36
C ILE A 58 5.56 -1.68 -18.26
N ASP A 59 4.76 -2.59 -18.81
CA ASP A 59 5.22 -3.53 -19.84
C ASP A 59 5.26 -2.83 -21.20
N CYS A 60 6.46 -2.44 -21.64
CA CYS A 60 6.66 -1.79 -22.93
C CYS A 60 6.67 -2.78 -24.10
N ASP A 61 6.64 -4.09 -23.86
CA ASP A 61 6.59 -5.10 -24.93
C ASP A 61 5.16 -5.47 -25.32
N ALA A 62 4.19 -5.20 -24.43
CA ALA A 62 2.77 -5.33 -24.72
C ALA A 62 2.37 -4.43 -25.89
N ASN A 63 1.47 -4.94 -26.76
CA ASN A 63 0.94 -4.13 -27.86
C ASN A 63 0.21 -2.90 -27.28
N PRO A 64 0.45 -1.69 -27.82
CA PRO A 64 -0.26 -0.51 -27.38
C PRO A 64 -1.76 -0.69 -27.62
N HIS A 65 -2.56 -0.21 -26.67
CA HIS A 65 -4.00 -0.12 -26.87
C HIS A 65 -4.28 0.88 -28.00
N ILE A 66 -5.07 0.46 -29.00
CA ILE A 66 -5.43 1.30 -30.16
C ILE A 66 -6.93 1.59 -30.09
N PRO A 67 -7.33 2.81 -29.69
CA PRO A 67 -8.73 3.24 -29.73
C PRO A 67 -9.27 3.30 -31.16
N ASP A 68 -10.59 3.31 -31.30
CA ASP A 68 -11.24 3.38 -32.62
C ASP A 68 -10.79 4.61 -33.42
N GLY A 69 -10.42 4.38 -34.67
CA GLY A 69 -9.95 5.42 -35.60
C GLY A 69 -8.48 5.82 -35.44
N TRP A 70 -7.74 5.19 -34.54
CA TRP A 70 -6.30 5.42 -34.37
C TRP A 70 -5.48 4.34 -35.07
N SER A 71 -4.23 4.69 -35.39
CA SER A 71 -3.23 3.77 -35.94
C SER A 71 -1.89 4.00 -35.27
N VAL A 72 -1.13 2.93 -35.06
CA VAL A 72 0.21 3.00 -34.47
C VAL A 72 1.20 3.28 -35.59
N GLU A 73 1.92 4.38 -35.48
CA GLU A 73 3.02 4.72 -36.40
C GLU A 73 4.28 3.92 -36.07
N GLU A 74 4.64 3.85 -34.78
CA GLU A 74 5.81 3.10 -34.29
C GLU A 74 5.61 2.66 -32.84
N HIS A 75 6.03 1.44 -32.50
CA HIS A 75 6.03 0.92 -31.13
C HIS A 75 7.47 0.69 -30.66
N GLN A 76 7.91 1.49 -29.69
CA GLN A 76 9.21 1.33 -29.04
C GLN A 76 9.11 0.29 -27.92
N LYS A 77 9.57 -0.93 -28.22
CA LYS A 77 9.69 -2.02 -27.25
C LYS A 77 10.90 -1.82 -26.35
N GLY A 78 10.83 -2.31 -25.13
CA GLY A 78 11.85 -2.04 -24.12
C GLY A 78 11.73 -2.86 -22.84
N GLY A 79 10.89 -3.90 -22.81
CA GLY A 79 10.65 -4.72 -21.63
C GLY A 79 9.95 -3.97 -20.50
N ALA A 80 10.29 -4.36 -19.27
CA ALA A 80 9.69 -3.83 -18.04
C ALA A 80 10.27 -2.46 -17.67
N PHE A 81 9.50 -1.40 -17.88
CA PHE A 81 9.82 -0.06 -17.43
C PHE A 81 9.35 0.15 -15.99
N HIS A 82 10.29 0.35 -15.08
CA HIS A 82 10.02 0.65 -13.68
C HIS A 82 9.97 2.16 -13.51
N TRP A 83 8.77 2.70 -13.22
CA TRP A 83 8.62 4.14 -13.05
C TRP A 83 9.39 4.61 -11.82
N ASN A 84 10.29 5.58 -12.02
CA ASN A 84 11.03 6.22 -10.95
C ASN A 84 10.89 7.74 -11.08
N ALA A 85 10.17 8.34 -10.12
CA ALA A 85 9.93 9.79 -10.11
C ALA A 85 11.23 10.62 -10.06
N ALA A 86 12.32 10.09 -9.51
CA ALA A 86 13.62 10.76 -9.49
C ALA A 86 14.24 10.92 -10.89
N ASN A 87 13.80 10.12 -11.87
CA ASN A 87 14.30 10.17 -13.24
C ASN A 87 13.53 11.16 -14.12
N VAL A 88 12.55 11.89 -13.58
CA VAL A 88 11.68 12.80 -14.32
C VAL A 88 11.89 14.22 -13.85
N ALA A 89 12.29 15.11 -14.76
CA ALA A 89 12.34 16.55 -14.54
C ALA A 89 11.31 17.22 -15.47
N LEU A 90 10.47 18.09 -14.90
CA LEU A 90 9.61 18.96 -15.69
C LEU A 90 10.42 20.24 -15.99
N HIS A 91 10.56 20.56 -17.27
CA HIS A 91 11.19 21.77 -17.77
C HIS A 91 10.15 22.83 -18.10
#